data_AF-A0A5A8DZ43-F1
#
_entry.id   AF-A0A5A8DZ43-F1
#
_cell.length_a   1.000
_cell.length_b   1.000
_cell.length_c   1.000
_cell.angle_alpha   90.00
_cell.angle_beta   90.00
_cell.angle_gamma   90.00
#
_symmetry.space_group_name_H-M   'P 1'
#
loop_
_entity.id
_entity.type
_entity.pdbx_description
1 polymer ?
#
loop_
_entity_poly.entity_id
_entity_poly.type
_entity_poly.pdbx_seq_one_letter_code
_entity_poly.pdbx_strand_id
1 'polypeptide(L)'
;MSSTDPVVEEDPGLAADREAVAGHLAKALSAVTGRFGSELDTLEAAQDSLAAKLAAAGAALAAASSEPGAVGLDGITERVRSLQARSAAAKAVIERVAARVARLEAAAGSKPASAASTA
;
A
#
# COMPACT_ATOMS: atom_id res chain seq x y z
N MET A 1 -52.87 25.97 -4.92
CA MET A 1 -51.89 25.83 -3.83
C MET A 1 -50.54 25.63 -4.49
N SER A 2 -49.77 26.70 -4.68
CA SER A 2 -48.43 26.61 -5.26
C SER A 2 -47.42 26.66 -4.12
N SER A 3 -46.80 25.52 -3.85
CA SER A 3 -45.66 25.41 -2.92
C SER A 3 -44.42 25.82 -3.71
N THR A 4 -43.92 27.03 -3.48
CA THR A 4 -42.60 27.45 -3.95
C THR A 4 -41.57 26.88 -2.99
N ASP A 5 -40.92 25.79 -3.40
CA ASP A 5 -39.72 25.33 -2.72
C ASP A 5 -38.64 26.43 -2.79
N PRO A 6 -37.93 26.73 -1.69
CA PRO A 6 -36.84 27.69 -1.74
C PRO A 6 -35.71 27.13 -2.60
N VAL A 7 -35.44 27.79 -3.72
CA VAL A 7 -34.20 27.60 -4.47
C VAL A 7 -33.07 28.04 -3.55
N VAL A 8 -32.32 27.09 -3.00
CA VAL A 8 -31.07 27.37 -2.31
C VAL A 8 -30.07 27.75 -3.40
N GLU A 9 -29.96 29.04 -3.72
CA GLU A 9 -28.83 29.56 -4.49
C GLU A 9 -27.57 29.30 -3.66
N GLU A 10 -26.73 28.35 -4.09
CA GLU A 10 -25.39 28.23 -3.52
C GLU A 10 -24.61 29.51 -3.81
N ASP A 11 -24.10 30.13 -2.76
CA ASP A 11 -23.24 31.31 -2.87
C ASP A 11 -22.00 30.95 -3.73
N PRO A 12 -21.79 31.61 -4.88
CA PRO A 12 -20.68 31.30 -5.79
C PRO A 12 -19.30 31.50 -5.15
N GLY A 13 -19.18 32.33 -4.10
CA GLY A 13 -17.94 32.46 -3.33
C GLY A 13 -17.60 31.19 -2.55
N LEU A 14 -18.61 30.56 -1.93
CA LEU A 14 -18.47 29.28 -1.24
C LEU A 14 -18.16 28.12 -2.19
N ALA A 15 -18.70 28.14 -3.41
CA ALA A 15 -18.40 27.13 -4.42
C ALA A 15 -16.93 27.21 -4.89
N ALA A 16 -16.43 28.42 -5.15
CA ALA A 16 -15.04 28.65 -5.54
C ALA A 16 -14.03 28.28 -4.44
N ASP A 17 -14.33 28.61 -3.18
CA ASP A 17 -13.50 28.24 -2.03
C ASP A 17 -13.45 26.72 -1.84
N ARG A 18 -14.58 26.01 -2.01
CA ARG A 18 -14.64 24.54 -1.97
C ARG A 18 -13.82 23.91 -3.09
N GLU A 19 -13.87 24.47 -4.30
CA GLU A 19 -13.08 23.99 -5.44
C GLU A 19 -11.58 24.18 -5.21
N ALA A 20 -11.16 25.33 -4.66
CA ALA A 20 -9.77 25.60 -4.32
C ALA A 20 -9.24 24.64 -3.23
N VAL A 21 -10.04 24.38 -2.18
CA VAL A 21 -9.69 23.42 -1.12
C VAL A 21 -9.59 22.00 -1.69
N ALA A 22 -10.53 21.60 -2.55
CA ALA A 22 -10.50 20.30 -3.22
C ALA A 22 -9.25 20.13 -4.10
N GLY A 23 -8.86 21.17 -4.84
CA GLY A 23 -7.63 21.19 -5.63
C GLY A 23 -6.36 21.05 -4.79
N HIS A 24 -6.27 21.77 -3.67
CA HIS A 24 -5.15 21.64 -2.73
C HIS A 24 -5.08 20.25 -2.09
N LEU A 25 -6.23 19.68 -1.71
CA LEU A 25 -6.31 18.34 -1.15
C LEU A 25 -5.86 17.28 -2.16
N ALA A 26 -6.32 17.36 -3.40
CA ALA A 26 -5.93 16.44 -4.47
C ALA A 26 -4.41 16.49 -4.74
N LYS A 27 -3.83 17.70 -4.78
CA LYS A 27 -2.39 17.89 -4.95
C LYS A 27 -1.59 17.33 -3.78
N ALA A 28 -2.03 17.58 -2.55
CA ALA A 28 -1.39 17.04 -1.35
C ALA A 28 -1.46 15.50 -1.32
N LEU A 29 -2.62 14.93 -1.67
CA LEU A 29 -2.82 13.48 -1.72
C LEU A 29 -1.91 12.84 -2.78
N SER A 30 -1.84 13.41 -3.98
CA SER A 30 -0.96 12.93 -5.05
C SER A 30 0.53 12.98 -4.66
N ALA A 31 0.98 14.04 -3.98
CA ALA A 31 2.36 14.13 -3.51
C ALA A 31 2.69 13.07 -2.44
N VAL A 32 1.73 12.79 -1.55
CA VAL A 32 1.88 11.79 -0.50
C VAL A 32 1.85 10.37 -1.06
N THR A 33 0.89 10.05 -1.94
CA THR A 33 0.82 8.71 -2.55
C THR A 33 2.01 8.43 -3.45
N GLY A 34 2.48 9.41 -4.21
CA GLY A 34 3.69 9.26 -5.04
C GLY A 34 4.95 8.97 -4.22
N ARG A 35 5.09 9.58 -3.04
CA ARG A 35 6.18 9.24 -2.09
C ARG A 35 6.03 7.83 -1.55
N PHE A 36 4.83 7.43 -1.13
CA PHE A 36 4.61 6.08 -0.65
C PHE A 36 4.82 5.04 -1.73
N GLY A 37 4.49 5.33 -2.99
CA GLY A 37 4.76 4.44 -4.12
C GLY A 37 6.25 4.11 -4.26
N SER A 38 7.13 5.12 -4.26
CA SER A 38 8.57 4.87 -4.39
C SER A 38 9.20 4.20 -3.16
N GLU A 39 8.71 4.52 -1.96
CA GLU A 39 9.11 3.81 -0.74
C GLU A 39 8.65 2.35 -0.75
N LEU A 40 7.45 2.06 -1.26
CA LEU A 40 6.94 0.70 -1.43
C LEU A 40 7.73 -0.08 -2.47
N ASP A 41 8.07 0.50 -3.62
CA ASP A 41 8.90 -0.15 -4.65
C ASP A 41 10.26 -0.57 -4.06
N THR A 42 10.87 0.33 -3.27
CA THR A 42 12.14 0.06 -2.58
C THR A 42 11.98 -1.09 -1.58
N LEU A 43 10.88 -1.09 -0.83
CA LEU A 43 10.60 -2.10 0.18
C LEU A 43 10.28 -3.46 -0.44
N GLU A 44 9.58 -3.50 -1.58
CA GLU A 44 9.33 -4.70 -2.36
C GLU A 44 10.62 -5.31 -2.88
N ALA A 45 11.50 -4.50 -3.49
CA ALA A 45 12.80 -4.96 -3.98
C ALA A 45 13.68 -5.51 -2.84
N ALA A 46 13.71 -4.82 -1.69
CA ALA A 46 14.45 -5.27 -0.50
C ALA A 46 13.88 -6.60 0.02
N GLN A 47 12.56 -6.73 0.02
CA GLN A 47 11.85 -7.91 0.50
C GLN A 47 12.08 -9.12 -0.41
N ASP A 48 12.08 -8.93 -1.72
CA ASP A 48 12.37 -9.99 -2.70
C ASP A 48 13.84 -10.44 -2.58
N SER A 49 14.77 -9.49 -2.39
CA SER A 49 16.18 -9.80 -2.09
C SER A 49 16.34 -10.62 -0.81
N LEU A 50 15.62 -10.25 0.26
CA LEU A 50 15.64 -10.97 1.52
C LEU A 50 15.07 -12.39 1.37
N ALA A 51 13.96 -12.54 0.66
CA ALA A 51 13.35 -13.84 0.38
C ALA A 51 14.31 -14.77 -0.36
N ALA A 52 15.00 -14.25 -1.39
CA ALA A 52 16.01 -15.01 -2.13
C ALA A 52 17.18 -15.47 -1.23
N LYS A 53 17.70 -14.57 -0.36
CA LYS A 53 18.77 -14.91 0.58
C LYS A 53 18.35 -15.97 1.59
N LEU A 54 17.12 -15.89 2.11
CA LEU A 54 16.59 -16.88 3.05
C LEU A 54 16.31 -18.23 2.38
N ALA A 55 15.91 -18.25 1.11
CA ALA A 55 15.78 -19.48 0.34
C ALA A 55 17.15 -20.15 0.13
N ALA A 56 18.17 -19.37 -0.27
CA ALA A 56 19.54 -19.87 -0.41
C ALA A 56 20.11 -20.40 0.92
N ALA A 57 19.91 -19.68 2.02
CA ALA A 57 20.32 -20.13 3.35
C ALA A 57 19.62 -21.43 3.78
N GLY A 58 18.32 -21.55 3.49
CA GLY A 58 17.56 -22.77 3.74
C GLY A 58 18.07 -23.97 2.93
N ALA A 59 18.38 -23.75 1.64
CA ALA A 59 18.94 -24.79 0.78
C ALA A 59 20.33 -25.24 1.25
N ALA A 60 21.21 -24.29 1.59
CA ALA A 60 22.54 -24.59 2.12
C ALA A 60 22.46 -25.39 3.43
N LEU A 61 21.51 -25.04 4.30
CA LEU A 61 21.31 -25.75 5.56
C LEU A 61 20.74 -27.15 5.37
N ALA A 62 19.81 -27.34 4.42
CA ALA A 62 19.30 -28.65 4.06
C ALA A 62 20.44 -29.56 3.54
N ALA A 63 21.31 -29.01 2.67
CA ALA A 63 22.49 -29.71 2.18
C ALA A 63 23.42 -30.11 3.35
N ALA A 64 23.77 -29.16 4.23
CA ALA A 64 24.63 -29.43 5.39
C ALA A 64 24.01 -30.46 6.35
N SER A 65 22.70 -30.45 6.56
CA SER A 65 22.02 -31.45 7.41
C SER A 65 22.04 -32.87 6.83
N SER A 66 22.26 -32.99 5.52
CA SER A 66 22.32 -34.27 4.83
C SER A 66 23.73 -34.88 4.84
N GLU A 67 24.74 -34.16 5.34
CA GLU A 67 26.11 -34.65 5.43
C GLU A 67 26.26 -35.68 6.58
N PRO A 68 26.93 -36.83 6.34
CA PRO A 68 27.21 -37.81 7.39
C PRO A 68 27.98 -37.19 8.56
N GLY A 69 27.44 -37.32 9.77
CA GLY A 69 28.04 -36.73 10.99
C GLY A 69 27.63 -35.29 11.28
N ALA A 70 26.70 -34.71 10.52
CA ALA A 70 26.11 -33.42 10.84
C ALA A 70 25.30 -33.50 12.15
N VAL A 71 25.81 -32.90 13.23
CA VAL A 71 25.15 -32.82 14.54
C VAL A 71 25.04 -31.35 14.94
N GLY A 72 23.88 -30.93 15.44
CA GLY A 72 23.69 -29.60 16.05
C GLY A 72 23.16 -28.49 15.12
N LEU A 73 22.57 -28.84 13.97
CA LEU A 73 22.01 -27.85 13.03
C LEU A 73 20.54 -27.47 13.30
N ASP A 74 19.81 -28.22 14.14
CA ASP A 74 18.36 -28.02 14.37
C ASP A 74 18.00 -26.60 14.79
N GLY A 75 18.77 -26.00 15.70
CA GLY A 75 18.54 -24.63 16.14
C GLY A 75 18.74 -23.58 15.04
N ILE A 76 19.64 -23.85 14.09
CA ILE A 76 19.84 -22.99 12.92
C ILE A 76 18.67 -23.19 11.94
N THR A 77 18.19 -24.42 11.77
CA THR A 77 17.05 -24.76 10.92
C THR A 77 15.78 -24.07 11.37
N GLU A 78 15.48 -24.11 12.67
CA GLU A 78 14.35 -23.39 13.23
C GLU A 78 14.46 -21.87 13.05
N ARG A 79 15.66 -21.30 13.20
CA ARG A 79 15.88 -19.86 12.98
C ARG A 79 15.66 -19.45 11.53
N VAL A 80 16.17 -20.24 10.58
CA VAL A 80 15.97 -19.96 9.14
C VAL A 80 14.48 -20.08 8.78
N ARG A 81 13.79 -21.11 9.26
CA ARG A 81 12.34 -21.27 9.04
C ARG A 81 11.55 -20.11 9.66
N SER A 82 11.90 -19.69 10.88
CA SER A 82 11.29 -18.53 11.53
C SER A 82 11.52 -17.23 10.77
N LEU A 83 12.73 -17.03 10.23
CA LEU A 83 13.04 -15.88 9.37
C LEU A 83 12.24 -15.90 8.07
N GLN A 84 12.10 -17.06 7.42
CA GLN A 84 11.28 -17.24 6.23
C GLN A 84 9.81 -16.90 6.50
N ALA A 85 9.25 -17.37 7.61
CA ALA A 85 7.87 -17.07 8.00
C ALA A 85 7.66 -15.56 8.27
N ARG A 86 8.58 -14.91 8.99
CA ARG A 86 8.53 -13.46 9.23
C ARG A 86 8.68 -12.65 7.95
N SER A 87 9.55 -13.11 7.04
CA SER A 87 9.71 -12.53 5.71
C SER A 87 8.40 -12.61 4.92
N ALA A 88 7.75 -13.78 4.85
CA ALA A 88 6.45 -13.91 4.19
C ALA A 88 5.38 -12.99 4.81
N ALA A 89 5.35 -12.85 6.14
CA ALA A 89 4.45 -11.94 6.82
C ALA A 89 4.72 -10.46 6.47
N ALA A 90 5.99 -10.07 6.34
CA ALA A 90 6.38 -8.73 5.91
C ALA A 90 5.92 -8.46 4.46
N LYS A 91 6.08 -9.42 3.54
CA LYS A 91 5.56 -9.30 2.15
C LYS A 91 4.05 -9.05 2.13
N ALA A 92 3.28 -9.80 2.91
CA ALA A 92 1.83 -9.60 3.00
C ALA A 92 1.44 -8.22 3.56
N VAL A 93 2.25 -7.62 4.44
CA VAL A 93 2.04 -6.25 4.92
C VAL A 93 2.29 -5.25 3.78
N ILE A 94 3.39 -5.41 3.05
CA ILE A 94 3.76 -4.54 1.92
C ILE A 94 2.65 -4.53 0.87
N GLU A 95 2.17 -5.70 0.46
CA GLU A 95 1.09 -5.83 -0.52
C GLU A 95 -0.22 -5.14 -0.07
N ARG A 96 -0.57 -5.24 1.22
CA ARG A 96 -1.74 -4.53 1.76
C ARG A 96 -1.58 -3.01 1.74
N VAL A 97 -0.38 -2.51 2.03
CA VAL A 97 -0.10 -1.07 1.99
C VAL A 97 -0.12 -0.58 0.55
N ALA A 98 0.49 -1.32 -0.39
CA ALA A 98 0.44 -1.01 -1.82
C ALA A 98 -1.00 -0.95 -2.35
N ALA A 99 -1.84 -1.92 -1.99
CA ALA A 99 -3.26 -1.89 -2.35
C ALA A 99 -4.00 -0.67 -1.76
N ARG A 100 -3.61 -0.20 -0.57
CA ARG A 100 -4.20 1.00 0.03
C ARG A 100 -3.75 2.28 -0.68
N VAL A 101 -2.47 2.38 -1.03
CA VAL A 101 -1.91 3.51 -1.80
C VAL A 101 -2.58 3.59 -3.17
N ALA A 102 -2.69 2.48 -3.90
CA ALA A 102 -3.37 2.44 -5.20
C ALA A 102 -4.85 2.89 -5.11
N ARG A 103 -5.57 2.52 -4.03
CA ARG A 103 -6.95 3.00 -3.80
C ARG A 103 -7.01 4.51 -3.55
N LEU A 104 -6.03 5.06 -2.81
CA LEU A 104 -5.95 6.49 -2.54
C LEU A 104 -5.63 7.27 -3.81
N GLU A 105 -4.74 6.75 -4.67
CA GLU A 105 -4.44 7.33 -5.98
C GLU A 105 -5.67 7.33 -6.90
N ALA A 106 -6.39 6.21 -6.96
CA ALA A 106 -7.63 6.12 -7.72
C ALA A 106 -8.66 7.15 -7.24
N ALA A 107 -8.82 7.30 -5.91
CA ALA A 107 -9.71 8.29 -5.32
C ALA A 107 -9.27 9.74 -5.58
N ALA A 108 -7.96 10.00 -5.62
CA ALA A 108 -7.40 11.31 -5.95
C ALA A 108 -7.57 11.69 -7.43
N GLY A 109 -7.50 10.68 -8.32
CA GLY A 109 -7.66 10.85 -9.77
C GLY A 109 -9.12 10.90 -10.23
N SER A 110 -10.05 10.30 -9.48
CA SER A 110 -11.48 10.46 -9.72
C SER A 110 -11.93 11.83 -9.24
N LYS A 111 -12.08 12.79 -10.15
CA LYS A 111 -12.84 14.03 -9.94
C LYS A 111 -14.17 13.63 -9.26
N PRO A 112 -14.64 14.31 -8.19
CA PRO A 112 -15.98 14.04 -7.68
C PRO A 112 -16.91 14.26 -8.87
N ALA A 113 -17.60 13.20 -9.30
CA ALA A 113 -18.67 13.32 -10.25
C ALA A 113 -19.65 14.29 -9.61
N SER A 114 -19.67 15.52 -10.14
CA SER A 114 -20.59 16.57 -9.74
C SER A 114 -21.97 15.94 -9.60
N ALA A 115 -22.50 15.97 -8.39
CA ALA A 115 -23.88 15.65 -8.10
C ALA A 115 -24.76 16.77 -8.71
N ALA A 116 -24.81 16.79 -10.04
CA ALA A 116 -25.72 17.58 -10.84
C ALA A 116 -26.40 16.63 -11.83
N SER A 117 -27.15 15.68 -11.27
CA SER A 117 -28.12 14.88 -12.02
C SER A 117 -29.35 14.71 -11.16
N THR A 118 -30.14 15.77 -11.07
CA THR A 118 -31.57 15.69 -10.83
C THR A 118 -32.22 16.61 -11.85
N ALA A 119 -32.80 15.94 -12.85
CA ALA A 119 -33.66 16.52 -13.88
C ALA A 119 -34.99 17.02 -13.28
#